data_AF-A0AAQ1YX14-F1
#
_entry.id   AF-A0AAQ1YX14-F1
#
_cell.length_a   1.000
_cell.length_b   1.000
_cell.length_c   1.000
_cell.angle_alpha   90.00
_cell.angle_beta   90.00
_cell.angle_gamma   90.00
#
_symmetry.space_group_name_H-M   'P 1'
#
loop_
_entity.id
_entity.type
_entity.pdbx_description
1 polymer ?
#
loop_
_entity_poly.entity_id
_entity_poly.type
_entity_poly.pdbx_seq_one_letter_code
_entity_poly.pdbx_strand_id
1 'polypeptide(L)'
;MSSLSTTLIDLPLFPLHTVLFPGGLLPLKVFEARYLDMSRACLRDNAPFGVCLLKSGPEVAQDGAVSVPETIGCMARITECDTGEFGMLYLQAVGTQRFELLSYRVEGNGLLVGIAEPLPDDIPLEGEQALAQFGSCAEVLERIINALKKSDPEKMPFGEPFRLDDPSWVSNRLAELLPLDLRARQKLMEFPDVGARIDAVHHVLDRHGWL
;
A
#
# COMPACT_ATOMS: atom_id res chain seq x y z
N MET A 1 12.85 -11.48 -22.46
CA MET A 1 12.25 -12.76 -22.00
C MET A 1 10.89 -12.39 -21.43
N SER A 2 9.80 -12.86 -22.02
CA SER A 2 8.45 -12.54 -21.53
C SER A 2 8.29 -13.25 -20.18
N SER A 3 8.32 -12.51 -19.09
CA SER A 3 7.96 -13.03 -17.78
C SER A 3 6.51 -13.47 -17.87
N LEU A 4 6.25 -14.77 -17.69
CA LEU A 4 4.88 -15.26 -17.51
C LEU A 4 4.31 -14.50 -16.30
N SER A 5 3.39 -13.57 -16.55
CA SER A 5 2.66 -12.91 -15.47
C SER A 5 1.85 -14.01 -14.78
N THR A 6 2.15 -14.27 -13.50
CA THR A 6 1.40 -15.26 -12.72
C THR A 6 0.06 -14.64 -12.36
N THR A 7 -0.98 -14.98 -13.10
CA THR A 7 -2.34 -14.58 -12.76
C THR A 7 -2.75 -15.20 -11.42
N LEU A 8 -3.16 -14.37 -10.47
CA LEU A 8 -3.71 -14.76 -9.19
C LEU A 8 -5.21 -14.99 -9.35
N ILE A 9 -5.64 -16.22 -9.12
CA ILE A 9 -7.07 -16.59 -9.13
C ILE A 9 -7.54 -16.58 -7.68
N ASP A 10 -8.68 -15.91 -7.45
CA ASP A 10 -9.32 -15.79 -6.14
C ASP A 10 -8.46 -15.09 -5.07
N LEU A 11 -7.72 -14.05 -5.46
CA LEU A 11 -7.03 -13.18 -4.52
C LEU A 11 -8.08 -12.55 -3.58
N PRO A 12 -8.07 -12.82 -2.27
CA PRO A 12 -8.99 -12.17 -1.37
C PRO A 12 -8.67 -10.67 -1.30
N LEU A 13 -9.69 -9.84 -1.39
CA LEU A 13 -9.56 -8.39 -1.42
C LEU A 13 -10.05 -7.78 -0.11
N PHE A 14 -9.30 -6.80 0.37
CA PHE A 14 -9.63 -5.94 1.50
C PHE A 14 -9.72 -4.49 1.01
N PRO A 15 -10.91 -4.04 0.56
CA PRO A 15 -11.13 -2.65 0.17
C PRO A 15 -11.08 -1.72 1.39
N LEU A 16 -10.29 -0.65 1.33
CA LEU A 16 -10.09 0.31 2.42
C LEU A 16 -10.11 1.76 1.89
N HIS A 17 -10.33 2.76 2.76
CA HIS A 17 -10.05 4.18 2.50
C HIS A 17 -8.59 4.51 2.80
N THR A 18 -7.67 3.63 2.40
CA THR A 18 -6.23 3.88 2.44
C THR A 18 -5.58 3.37 1.18
N VAL A 19 -4.42 3.95 0.84
CA VAL A 19 -3.59 3.54 -0.28
C VAL A 19 -2.37 2.86 0.30
N LEU A 20 -2.23 1.55 0.08
CA LEU A 20 -1.06 0.79 0.51
C LEU A 20 0.00 0.81 -0.60
N PHE A 21 1.24 1.19 -0.26
CA PHE A 21 2.38 1.12 -1.17
C PHE A 21 3.22 -0.15 -0.92
N PRO A 22 3.96 -0.65 -1.92
CA PRO A 22 5.02 -1.65 -1.72
C PRO A 22 5.97 -1.25 -0.59
N GLY A 23 6.14 -2.11 0.41
CA GLY A 23 6.94 -1.90 1.63
C GLY A 23 6.27 -1.05 2.72
N GLY A 24 5.04 -0.59 2.50
CA GLY A 24 4.29 0.23 3.47
C GLY A 24 3.73 -0.63 4.60
N LEU A 25 3.70 -0.10 5.81
CA LEU A 25 3.11 -0.76 6.97
C LEU A 25 1.59 -0.51 7.01
N LEU A 26 0.83 -1.57 7.28
CA LEU A 26 -0.62 -1.53 7.37
C LEU A 26 -1.10 -2.16 8.68
N PRO A 27 -1.24 -1.37 9.75
CA PRO A 27 -1.92 -1.82 10.96
C PRO A 27 -3.43 -1.93 10.69
N LEU A 28 -4.04 -3.06 11.03
CA LEU A 28 -5.47 -3.33 10.84
C LEU A 28 -6.12 -3.78 12.14
N LYS A 29 -7.34 -3.29 12.37
CA LYS A 29 -8.25 -3.82 13.38
C LYS A 29 -9.38 -4.55 12.67
N VAL A 30 -9.38 -5.87 12.74
CA VAL A 30 -10.31 -6.73 12.01
C VAL A 30 -11.37 -7.28 12.97
N PHE A 31 -12.63 -7.01 12.67
CA PHE A 31 -13.78 -7.45 13.47
C PHE A 31 -14.92 -8.06 12.64
N GLU A 32 -15.01 -7.77 11.34
CA GLU A 32 -15.99 -8.39 10.46
C GLU A 32 -15.64 -9.86 10.18
N ALA A 33 -16.63 -10.76 10.31
CA ALA A 33 -16.45 -12.20 10.17
C ALA A 33 -15.72 -12.61 8.87
N ARG A 34 -16.10 -12.02 7.73
CA ARG A 34 -15.48 -12.29 6.42
C ARG A 34 -13.97 -12.01 6.41
N TYR A 35 -13.53 -10.95 7.08
CA TYR A 35 -12.12 -10.58 7.15
C TYR A 35 -11.38 -11.32 8.27
N LEU A 36 -12.06 -11.73 9.34
CA LEU A 36 -11.48 -12.65 10.33
C LEU A 36 -11.12 -13.99 9.68
N ASP A 37 -12.02 -14.55 8.86
CA ASP A 37 -11.81 -15.81 8.16
C ASP A 37 -10.73 -15.69 7.08
N MET A 38 -10.77 -14.60 6.29
CA MET A 38 -9.69 -14.27 5.35
C MET A 38 -8.33 -14.19 6.04
N SER A 39 -8.23 -13.47 7.16
CA SER A 39 -6.97 -13.28 7.88
C SER A 39 -6.41 -14.60 8.40
N ARG A 40 -7.27 -15.48 8.94
CA ARG A 40 -6.87 -16.83 9.37
C ARG A 40 -6.38 -17.68 8.21
N ALA A 41 -7.02 -17.60 7.05
CA ALA A 41 -6.58 -18.32 5.85
C ALA A 41 -5.22 -17.79 5.36
N CYS A 42 -5.05 -16.47 5.25
CA CYS A 42 -3.79 -15.84 4.87
C CYS A 42 -2.63 -16.24 5.80
N LEU A 43 -2.87 -16.25 7.12
CA LEU A 43 -1.88 -16.68 8.12
C LEU A 43 -1.52 -18.17 7.99
N ARG A 44 -2.53 -19.05 7.86
CA ARG A 44 -2.33 -20.50 7.75
C ARG A 44 -1.56 -20.86 6.49
N ASP A 45 -1.91 -20.24 5.37
CA ASP A 45 -1.41 -20.62 4.05
C ASP A 45 -0.20 -19.75 3.62
N ASN A 46 0.23 -18.82 4.48
CA ASN A 46 1.23 -17.78 4.18
C ASN A 46 0.95 -17.08 2.83
N ALA A 47 -0.32 -16.80 2.59
CA ALA A 47 -0.82 -16.23 1.35
C ALA A 47 -1.06 -14.73 1.48
N PRO A 48 -0.81 -13.92 0.43
CA PRO A 48 -1.15 -12.52 0.45
C PRO A 48 -2.67 -12.29 0.33
N PHE A 49 -3.10 -11.09 0.67
CA PHE A 49 -4.39 -10.54 0.28
C PHE A 49 -4.19 -9.23 -0.49
N GLY A 50 -5.14 -8.83 -1.32
CA GLY A 50 -5.09 -7.59 -2.08
C GLY A 50 -5.69 -6.43 -1.29
N VAL A 51 -4.98 -5.31 -1.17
CA VAL A 51 -5.52 -4.05 -0.66
C VAL A 51 -5.81 -3.12 -1.82
N CYS A 52 -7.06 -2.67 -1.91
CA CYS A 52 -7.50 -1.72 -2.91
C CYS A 52 -8.10 -0.49 -2.22
N LEU A 53 -7.80 0.70 -2.74
CA LEU A 53 -8.55 1.90 -2.36
C LEU A 53 -10.02 1.72 -2.76
N LEU A 54 -10.95 2.15 -1.92
CA LEU A 54 -12.36 2.25 -2.28
C LEU A 54 -12.60 3.44 -3.21
N LYS A 55 -13.02 3.15 -4.44
CA LYS A 55 -13.49 4.14 -5.40
C LYS A 55 -14.87 4.68 -5.02
N SER A 56 -15.74 3.80 -4.54
CA SER A 56 -17.05 4.16 -3.99
C SER A 56 -17.60 3.03 -3.10
N GLY A 57 -18.51 3.39 -2.19
CA GLY A 57 -19.13 2.44 -1.26
C GLY A 57 -18.42 2.39 0.10
N PRO A 58 -19.04 1.75 1.10
CA PRO A 58 -18.50 1.72 2.45
C PRO A 58 -17.39 0.65 2.61
N GLU A 59 -16.50 0.84 3.58
CA GLU A 59 -15.56 -0.20 4.05
C GLU A 59 -16.30 -1.35 4.72
N VAL A 60 -17.23 -0.98 5.61
CA VAL A 60 -18.06 -1.92 6.35
C VAL A 60 -19.29 -2.24 5.52
N ALA A 61 -19.63 -3.52 5.42
CA ALA A 61 -20.81 -3.95 4.69
C ALA A 61 -22.07 -3.21 5.20
N GLN A 62 -22.82 -2.63 4.27
CA GLN A 62 -24.14 -2.03 4.52
C GLN A 62 -25.14 -2.65 3.54
N ASP A 63 -26.35 -2.92 4.00
CA ASP A 63 -27.38 -3.58 3.19
C ASP A 63 -27.60 -2.86 1.87
N GLY A 64 -27.36 -3.57 0.76
CA GLY A 64 -27.54 -3.07 -0.61
C GLY A 64 -26.42 -2.18 -1.16
N ALA A 65 -25.37 -1.87 -0.39
CA ALA A 65 -24.24 -1.08 -0.86
C ALA A 65 -23.13 -1.98 -1.43
N VAL A 66 -22.70 -1.72 -2.67
CA VAL A 66 -21.58 -2.43 -3.30
C VAL A 66 -20.31 -1.63 -3.13
N SER A 67 -19.31 -2.21 -2.47
CA SER A 67 -17.95 -1.68 -2.42
C SER A 67 -17.28 -1.86 -3.78
N VAL A 68 -16.85 -0.75 -4.38
CA VAL A 68 -16.16 -0.73 -5.68
C VAL A 68 -14.68 -0.41 -5.41
N PRO A 69 -13.77 -1.38 -5.55
CA PRO A 69 -12.34 -1.13 -5.43
C PRO A 69 -11.79 -0.40 -6.66
N GLU A 70 -10.70 0.35 -6.47
CA GLU A 70 -9.84 0.77 -7.57
C GLU A 70 -9.17 -0.44 -8.23
N THR A 71 -8.83 -0.29 -9.51
CA THR A 71 -8.26 -1.39 -10.31
C THR A 71 -6.81 -1.66 -9.99
N ILE A 72 -6.05 -0.67 -9.52
CA ILE A 72 -4.67 -0.89 -9.06
C ILE A 72 -4.64 -0.93 -7.54
N GLY A 73 -4.08 -2.02 -7.02
CA GLY A 73 -3.92 -2.26 -5.59
C GLY A 73 -2.51 -2.70 -5.24
N CYS A 74 -2.30 -3.01 -3.96
CA CYS A 74 -1.06 -3.57 -3.45
C CYS A 74 -1.35 -4.85 -2.66
N MET A 75 -0.63 -5.92 -2.97
CA MET A 75 -0.70 -7.14 -2.18
C MET A 75 -0.07 -6.90 -0.80
N ALA A 76 -0.71 -7.41 0.24
CA ALA A 76 -0.26 -7.31 1.61
C ALA A 76 0.01 -8.70 2.18
N ARG A 77 1.04 -8.79 3.02
CA ARG A 77 1.35 -9.99 3.82
C ARG A 77 1.24 -9.65 5.29
N ILE A 78 0.52 -10.48 6.04
CA ILE A 78 0.43 -10.35 7.50
C ILE A 78 1.79 -10.74 8.09
N THR A 79 2.37 -9.84 8.88
CA THR A 79 3.66 -10.04 9.57
C THR A 79 3.45 -10.33 11.04
N GLU A 80 2.42 -9.74 11.66
CA GLU A 80 2.09 -9.93 13.07
C GLU A 80 0.57 -10.02 13.24
N CYS A 81 0.14 -10.77 14.25
CA CYS A 81 -1.27 -10.96 14.56
C CYS A 81 -1.44 -11.17 16.06
N ASP A 82 -2.12 -10.23 16.70
CA ASP A 82 -2.56 -10.31 18.08
C ASP A 82 -4.07 -10.51 18.15
N THR A 83 -4.51 -11.30 19.14
CA THR A 83 -5.94 -11.49 19.41
C THR A 83 -6.38 -10.49 20.48
N GLY A 84 -7.32 -9.63 20.10
CA GLY A 84 -7.96 -8.67 20.99
C GLY A 84 -9.15 -9.24 21.75
N GLU A 85 -9.82 -8.37 22.49
CA GLU A 85 -11.09 -8.68 23.14
C GLU A 85 -12.15 -9.08 22.12
N PHE A 86 -13.10 -9.93 22.55
CA PHE A 86 -14.24 -10.38 21.74
C PHE A 86 -13.86 -11.04 20.40
N GLY A 87 -12.64 -11.58 20.29
CA GLY A 87 -12.18 -12.30 19.10
C GLY A 87 -11.80 -11.40 17.92
N MET A 88 -11.65 -10.09 18.14
CA MET A 88 -11.07 -9.18 17.16
C MET A 88 -9.59 -9.52 16.92
N LEU A 89 -9.09 -9.26 15.71
CA LEU A 89 -7.66 -9.37 15.40
C LEU A 89 -7.06 -7.99 15.23
N TYR A 90 -5.88 -7.79 15.83
CA TYR A 90 -4.98 -6.68 15.52
C TYR A 90 -3.86 -7.24 14.65
N LEU A 91 -3.83 -6.82 13.38
CA LEU A 91 -2.85 -7.31 12.42
C LEU A 91 -1.86 -6.21 12.10
N GLN A 92 -0.60 -6.59 11.97
CA GLN A 92 0.37 -5.82 11.20
C GLN A 92 0.55 -6.50 9.86
N ALA A 93 0.39 -5.77 8.77
CA ALA A 93 0.70 -6.24 7.43
C ALA A 93 1.73 -5.31 6.75
N VAL A 94 2.40 -5.84 5.73
CA VAL A 94 3.31 -5.08 4.88
C VAL A 94 2.90 -5.20 3.42
N GLY A 95 2.87 -4.07 2.72
CA GLY A 95 2.69 -4.03 1.27
C GLY A 95 3.87 -4.71 0.57
N THR A 96 3.59 -5.44 -0.50
CA THR A 96 4.59 -6.24 -1.22
C THR A 96 4.72 -5.78 -2.66
N GLN A 97 3.83 -6.21 -3.54
CA GLN A 97 3.86 -5.87 -4.96
C GLN A 97 2.51 -5.32 -5.39
N ARG A 98 2.53 -4.37 -6.34
CA ARG A 98 1.31 -3.86 -6.95
C ARG A 98 0.67 -4.90 -7.85
N PHE A 99 -0.63 -4.80 -8.04
CA PHE A 99 -1.36 -5.64 -8.97
C PHE A 99 -2.44 -4.83 -9.69
N GLU A 100 -2.81 -5.29 -10.88
CA GLU A 100 -4.01 -4.87 -11.58
C GLU A 100 -5.12 -5.89 -11.34
N LEU A 101 -6.26 -5.43 -10.85
CA LEU A 101 -7.48 -6.18 -10.66
C LEU A 101 -8.25 -6.24 -11.98
N LEU A 102 -8.24 -7.41 -12.62
CA LEU A 102 -8.92 -7.61 -13.90
C LEU A 102 -10.43 -7.78 -13.73
N SER A 103 -10.84 -8.48 -12.68
CA SER A 103 -12.24 -8.68 -12.32
C SER A 103 -12.37 -9.10 -10.86
N TYR A 104 -13.55 -8.94 -10.28
CA TYR A 104 -13.85 -9.42 -8.94
C TYR A 104 -15.28 -9.90 -8.82
N ARG A 105 -15.54 -10.73 -7.81
CA ARG A 105 -16.87 -11.18 -7.39
C ARG A 105 -17.00 -11.09 -5.88
N VAL A 106 -18.23 -11.19 -5.41
CA VAL A 106 -18.56 -11.27 -3.98
C VAL A 106 -18.92 -12.71 -3.65
N GLU A 107 -18.21 -13.30 -2.71
CA GLU A 107 -18.46 -14.64 -2.19
C GLU A 107 -19.71 -14.69 -1.29
N GLY A 108 -20.21 -15.88 -0.98
CA GLY A 108 -21.43 -16.06 -0.17
C GLY A 108 -21.36 -15.46 1.24
N ASN A 109 -20.14 -15.26 1.77
CA ASN A 109 -19.90 -14.58 3.06
C ASN A 109 -19.68 -13.07 2.93
N GLY A 110 -19.81 -12.49 1.73
CA GLY A 110 -19.59 -11.08 1.45
C GLY A 110 -18.13 -10.67 1.24
N LEU A 111 -17.17 -11.60 1.24
CA LEU A 111 -15.78 -11.31 0.91
C LEU A 111 -15.64 -11.03 -0.59
N LEU A 112 -14.88 -9.99 -0.95
CA LEU A 112 -14.51 -9.77 -2.35
C LEU A 112 -13.31 -10.64 -2.69
N VAL A 113 -13.38 -11.33 -3.83
CA VAL A 113 -12.27 -12.10 -4.38
C VAL A 113 -12.05 -11.72 -5.84
N GLY A 114 -10.79 -11.59 -6.24
CA GLY A 114 -10.39 -11.03 -7.53
C GLY A 114 -9.57 -11.99 -8.39
N ILE A 115 -9.65 -11.79 -9.71
CA ILE A 115 -8.60 -12.20 -10.64
C ILE A 115 -7.67 -11.01 -10.81
N ALA A 116 -6.40 -11.19 -10.47
CA ALA A 116 -5.41 -10.12 -10.45
C ALA A 116 -4.12 -10.52 -11.17
N GLU A 117 -3.46 -9.55 -11.78
CA GLU A 117 -2.13 -9.71 -12.36
C GLU A 117 -1.12 -8.84 -11.60
N PRO A 118 -0.03 -9.42 -11.08
CA PRO A 118 1.05 -8.64 -10.50
C PRO A 118 1.62 -7.69 -11.56
N LEU A 119 1.77 -6.41 -11.19
CA LEU A 119 2.43 -5.43 -12.04
C LEU A 119 3.95 -5.65 -12.01
N PRO A 120 4.65 -5.34 -13.12
CA PRO A 120 6.11 -5.41 -13.13
C PRO A 120 6.73 -4.46 -12.10
N ASP A 121 8.01 -4.72 -11.81
CA ASP A 121 8.82 -3.79 -11.04
C ASP A 121 8.83 -2.41 -11.72
N ASP A 122 9.07 -1.40 -10.88
CA ASP A 122 9.18 -0.02 -11.31
C ASP A 122 10.21 0.18 -12.44
N ILE A 123 9.90 1.06 -13.38
CA ILE A 123 10.87 1.56 -14.37
C ILE A 123 11.90 2.40 -13.60
N PRO A 124 13.19 2.02 -13.64
CA PRO A 124 14.22 2.69 -12.87
C PRO A 124 14.34 4.18 -13.16
N LEU A 125 14.82 4.93 -12.17
CA LEU A 125 15.09 6.35 -12.31
C LEU A 125 16.30 6.58 -13.23
N GLU A 126 16.13 7.45 -14.23
CA GLU A 126 17.18 7.85 -15.17
C GLU A 126 17.24 9.38 -15.32
N GLY A 127 18.44 9.90 -15.62
CA GLY A 127 18.67 11.32 -15.89
C GLY A 127 19.13 12.14 -14.67
N GLU A 128 20.02 13.12 -14.93
CA GLU A 128 20.67 13.92 -13.89
C GLU A 128 19.68 14.75 -13.06
N GLN A 129 18.64 15.30 -13.69
CA GLN A 129 17.61 16.07 -12.99
C GLN A 129 16.83 15.21 -12.00
N ALA A 130 16.39 14.02 -12.42
CA ALA A 130 15.67 13.10 -11.55
C ALA A 130 16.54 12.63 -10.37
N LEU A 131 17.85 12.40 -10.61
CA LEU A 131 18.81 12.07 -9.56
C LEU A 131 18.97 13.20 -8.54
N ALA A 132 19.03 14.46 -8.99
CA ALA A 132 19.10 15.61 -8.10
C ALA A 132 17.82 15.74 -7.25
N GLN A 133 16.64 15.63 -7.85
CA GLN A 133 15.36 15.66 -7.14
C GLN A 133 15.23 14.51 -6.13
N PHE A 134 15.70 13.31 -6.51
CA PHE A 134 15.76 12.16 -5.61
C PHE A 134 16.63 12.45 -4.39
N GLY A 135 17.82 13.05 -4.58
CA GLY A 135 18.69 13.45 -3.47
C GLY A 135 17.98 14.34 -2.45
N SER A 136 17.32 15.40 -2.91
CA SER A 136 16.54 16.29 -2.03
C SER A 136 15.38 15.57 -1.33
N CYS A 137 14.68 14.68 -2.04
CA CYS A 137 13.61 13.87 -1.44
C CYS A 137 14.14 12.93 -0.34
N ALA A 138 15.27 12.27 -0.58
CA ALA A 138 15.90 11.36 0.36
C ALA A 138 16.36 12.11 1.63
N GLU A 139 16.95 13.30 1.49
CA GLU A 139 17.35 14.15 2.63
C GLU A 139 16.14 14.56 3.49
N VAL A 140 15.02 14.93 2.87
CA VAL A 140 13.79 15.25 3.61
C VAL A 140 13.29 14.03 4.37
N LEU A 141 13.21 12.87 3.72
CA LEU A 141 12.74 11.65 4.36
C LEU A 141 13.66 11.23 5.51
N GLU A 142 14.98 11.33 5.34
CA GLU A 142 15.96 11.06 6.38
C GLU A 142 15.76 11.97 7.59
N ARG A 143 15.54 13.27 7.37
CA ARG A 143 15.23 14.24 8.44
C ARG A 143 13.97 13.84 9.20
N ILE A 144 12.92 13.41 8.50
CA ILE A 144 11.66 12.97 9.12
C ILE A 144 11.89 11.71 9.96
N ILE A 145 12.56 10.69 9.41
CA ILE A 145 12.89 9.46 10.13
C ILE A 145 13.69 9.77 11.39
N ASN A 146 14.73 10.61 11.28
CA ASN A 146 15.57 11.00 12.41
C ASN A 146 14.81 11.79 13.49
N ALA A 147 13.83 12.61 13.09
CA ALA A 147 12.95 13.29 14.04
C ALA A 147 12.05 12.30 14.77
N LEU A 148 11.38 11.39 14.05
CA LEU A 148 10.50 10.37 14.62
C LEU A 148 11.24 9.41 15.56
N LYS A 149 12.45 8.97 15.19
CA LYS A 149 13.31 8.15 16.07
C LYS A 149 13.62 8.83 17.40
N LYS A 150 13.66 10.16 17.46
CA LYS A 150 13.94 10.90 18.70
C LYS A 150 12.69 11.17 19.51
N SER A 151 11.56 11.42 18.84
CA SER A 151 10.32 11.83 19.51
C SER A 151 9.44 10.66 19.92
N ASP A 152 9.22 9.69 19.04
CA ASP A 152 8.22 8.63 19.23
C ASP A 152 8.51 7.42 18.32
N PRO A 153 9.50 6.56 18.66
CA PRO A 153 9.92 5.43 17.83
C PRO A 153 8.81 4.43 17.50
N GLU A 154 7.87 4.23 18.44
CA GLU A 154 6.74 3.31 18.31
C GLU A 154 5.75 3.75 17.23
N LYS A 155 5.75 5.05 16.87
CA LYS A 155 4.92 5.60 15.79
C LYS A 155 5.61 5.63 14.44
N MET A 156 6.76 4.97 14.28
CA MET A 156 7.45 4.90 13.00
C MET A 156 6.51 4.26 11.95
N PRO A 157 6.11 5.00 10.89
CA PRO A 157 5.15 4.48 9.91
C PRO A 157 5.81 3.52 8.90
N PHE A 158 7.10 3.24 9.07
CA PHE A 158 7.94 2.54 8.11
C PHE A 158 8.63 1.34 8.76
N GLY A 159 8.66 0.21 8.06
CA GLY A 159 9.46 -0.94 8.47
C GLY A 159 10.95 -0.72 8.18
N GLU A 160 11.80 -1.27 9.04
CA GLU A 160 13.24 -1.41 8.75
C GLU A 160 13.49 -2.58 7.78
N PRO A 161 14.56 -2.54 6.96
CA PRO A 161 15.57 -1.48 6.87
C PRO A 161 15.10 -0.25 6.07
N PHE A 162 15.55 0.94 6.46
CA PHE A 162 15.29 2.17 5.70
C PHE A 162 16.20 2.22 4.46
N ARG A 163 15.58 2.25 3.27
CA ARG A 163 16.27 2.21 1.98
C ARG A 163 16.34 3.60 1.35
N LEU A 164 17.08 4.50 2.01
CA LEU A 164 17.25 5.89 1.56
C LEU A 164 18.03 6.01 0.23
N ASP A 165 18.69 4.92 -0.18
CA ASP A 165 19.39 4.75 -1.45
C ASP A 165 18.49 4.21 -2.58
N ASP A 166 17.23 3.86 -2.29
CA ASP A 166 16.27 3.31 -3.24
C ASP A 166 15.21 4.38 -3.61
N PRO A 167 15.23 4.92 -4.83
CA PRO A 167 14.26 5.94 -5.27
C PRO A 167 12.81 5.46 -5.27
N SER A 168 12.57 4.16 -5.53
CA SER A 168 11.22 3.59 -5.45
C SER A 168 10.70 3.61 -4.03
N TRP A 169 11.55 3.20 -3.08
CA TRP A 169 11.20 3.19 -1.66
C TRP A 169 10.99 4.61 -1.13
N VAL A 170 11.92 5.54 -1.39
CA VAL A 170 11.85 6.94 -0.93
C VAL A 170 10.58 7.63 -1.43
N SER A 171 10.27 7.51 -2.72
CA SER A 171 9.07 8.12 -3.30
C SER A 171 7.78 7.56 -2.70
N ASN A 172 7.72 6.25 -2.42
CA ASN A 172 6.57 5.62 -1.76
C ASN A 172 6.38 6.13 -0.33
N ARG A 173 7.45 6.18 0.48
CA ARG A 173 7.38 6.64 1.88
C ARG A 173 6.96 8.10 1.98
N LEU A 174 7.48 8.95 1.09
CA LEU A 174 7.06 10.34 1.05
C LEU A 174 5.60 10.47 0.62
N ALA A 175 5.15 9.72 -0.38
CA ALA A 175 3.74 9.74 -0.81
C ALA A 175 2.75 9.34 0.31
N GLU A 176 3.16 8.46 1.23
CA GLU A 176 2.38 8.11 2.42
C GLU A 176 2.30 9.27 3.44
N LEU A 177 3.40 10.00 3.65
CA LEU A 177 3.47 11.10 4.62
C LEU A 177 2.87 12.41 4.13
N LEU A 178 2.88 12.65 2.81
CA LEU A 178 2.44 13.90 2.23
C LEU A 178 0.94 14.14 2.52
N PRO A 179 0.53 15.40 2.76
CA PRO A 179 -0.87 15.76 3.01
C PRO A 179 -1.69 15.75 1.71
N LEU A 180 -1.88 14.56 1.14
CA LEU A 180 -2.59 14.32 -0.11
C LEU A 180 -3.97 13.72 0.16
N ASP A 181 -4.95 14.09 -0.66
CA ASP A 181 -6.19 13.34 -0.75
C ASP A 181 -5.92 11.91 -1.28
N LEU A 182 -6.87 11.00 -1.05
CA LEU A 182 -6.71 9.59 -1.43
C LEU A 182 -6.53 9.41 -2.94
N ARG A 183 -7.16 10.26 -3.75
CA ARG A 183 -7.07 10.17 -5.22
C ARG A 183 -5.68 10.56 -5.73
N ALA A 184 -5.10 11.62 -5.19
CA ALA A 184 -3.74 12.04 -5.51
C ALA A 184 -2.73 11.00 -5.03
N ARG A 185 -2.91 10.45 -3.81
CA ARG A 185 -2.06 9.38 -3.29
C ARG A 185 -2.15 8.10 -4.12
N GLN A 186 -3.36 7.71 -4.55
CA GLN A 186 -3.58 6.56 -5.43
C GLN A 186 -2.83 6.74 -6.76
N LYS A 187 -2.94 7.92 -7.39
CA LYS A 187 -2.18 8.22 -8.61
C LYS A 187 -0.66 8.10 -8.43
N LEU A 188 -0.12 8.51 -7.28
CA LEU A 188 1.30 8.32 -6.99
C LEU A 188 1.66 6.83 -6.89
N MET A 189 0.83 6.02 -6.24
CA MET A 189 1.03 4.57 -6.12
C MET A 189 0.99 3.87 -7.50
N GLU A 190 0.18 4.38 -8.41
CA GLU A 190 0.01 3.87 -9.77
C GLU A 190 1.18 4.19 -10.72
N PHE A 191 2.05 5.17 -10.41
CA PHE A 191 3.15 5.52 -11.33
C PHE A 191 4.14 4.36 -11.51
N PRO A 192 4.32 3.84 -12.74
CA PRO A 192 5.32 2.81 -13.00
C PRO A 192 6.73 3.39 -13.11
N ASP A 193 6.85 4.67 -13.46
CA ASP A 193 8.12 5.39 -13.62
C ASP A 193 8.50 6.09 -12.31
N VAL A 194 9.67 5.73 -11.77
CA VAL A 194 10.15 6.25 -10.49
C VAL A 194 10.60 7.70 -10.61
N GLY A 195 11.19 8.10 -11.74
CA GLY A 195 11.55 9.48 -12.00
C GLY A 195 10.32 10.38 -12.01
N ALA A 196 9.25 9.95 -12.69
CA ALA A 196 7.98 10.67 -12.69
C ALA A 196 7.33 10.75 -11.29
N ARG A 197 7.41 9.66 -10.51
CA ARG A 197 6.90 9.63 -9.14
C ARG A 197 7.72 10.55 -8.21
N ILE A 198 9.04 10.55 -8.35
CA ILE A 198 9.95 11.46 -7.62
C ILE A 198 9.67 12.91 -7.96
N ASP A 199 9.52 13.26 -9.24
CA ASP A 199 9.21 14.64 -9.67
C ASP A 199 7.89 15.12 -9.05
N ALA A 200 6.84 14.28 -9.08
CA ALA A 200 5.56 14.60 -8.48
C ALA A 200 5.65 14.80 -6.95
N VAL A 201 6.37 13.91 -6.25
CA VAL A 201 6.60 14.03 -4.80
C VAL A 201 7.41 15.29 -4.48
N HIS A 202 8.48 15.54 -5.22
CA HIS A 202 9.34 16.71 -5.06
C HIS A 202 8.55 18.01 -5.22
N HIS A 203 7.69 18.09 -6.24
CA HIS A 203 6.83 19.27 -6.46
C HIS A 203 5.87 19.52 -5.29
N VAL A 204 5.32 18.46 -4.69
CA VAL A 204 4.47 18.61 -3.50
C VAL A 204 5.31 19.10 -2.31
N LEU A 205 6.50 18.54 -2.08
CA LEU A 205 7.40 18.98 -1.01
C LEU A 205 7.75 20.46 -1.12
N ASP A 206 8.12 20.92 -2.31
CA ASP A 206 8.43 22.33 -2.60
C ASP A 206 7.26 23.25 -2.25
N ARG A 207 6.06 22.91 -2.73
CA ARG A 207 4.84 23.69 -2.48
C ARG A 207 4.49 23.79 -0.99
N HIS A 208 4.85 22.79 -0.20
CA HIS A 208 4.63 22.77 1.25
C HIS A 208 5.83 23.33 2.06
N GLY A 209 6.91 23.76 1.39
CA GLY A 209 8.10 24.33 2.04
C GLY A 209 8.92 23.32 2.84
N TRP A 210 8.97 22.06 2.38
CA TRP A 210 9.72 20.98 3.04
C TRP A 210 11.15 20.82 2.52
N LEU A 211 11.45 21.40 1.35
CA LEU A 211 12.78 21.45 0.73
C LEU A 211 13.62 22.60 1.30
#